data_AF-A0A3M8DUM6-F1
#
_entry.id   AF-A0A3M8DUM6-F1
#
_cell.length_a   1.000
_cell.length_b   1.000
_cell.length_c   1.000
_cell.angle_alpha   90.00
_cell.angle_beta   90.00
_cell.angle_gamma   90.00
#
_symmetry.space_group_name_H-M   'P 1'
#
loop_
_entity.id
_entity.type
_entity.pdbx_description
1 polymer ?
#
loop_
_entity_poly.entity_id
_entity_poly.type
_entity_poly.pdbx_seq_one_letter_code
_entity_poly.pdbx_strand_id
1 'polypeptide(L)'
;MNERLLQYKNQIVEKWNSLTRKQKLIFSSIVIFLLVSLGLYIYIASRPVYVSLFKQPLSEQEIGTIKQELDSSKVDYHIINNGTGIEVPQVNAQDVIVDLAAKGIPSTAGISTQIFTGTSSFGITDRQFDVLKKDALQAELKKMLERVDGVQTAQVMLTLPNDDVWVTETKEQASASVIVQIEPGKQLTPEQTRALYFIVSRSVPNLPTDQITITDQYSNLLKLPDTDDSTNSMSAYQQQEKIKAEVQANIQKDIYNFLGVIMGRDKVIVQTAVKMDFANEKREEKLVTAPDTTNNEGLVISAKKLSETFSGQGTPPGGTAGTGQNDVPSFPGASQSGSNSNYEKTDDIVNREVNRITRNIVESPYKLVDLSINVGVEPPTGGQLDQQTMDSIRQVLRNVVKVSLSEKGVSLTQDELDQRISIFPRTFSGKVVVEQQTGLSPSLLIGAGVLALLALGAVGFMVFRRRKQAQQLQEEFTDIPEPQIFEVPDLQYDENSDEVVVRKQLEKLARSRPDEFVVLLRTWLAED
;
A
#
# COMPACT_ATOMS: atom_id res chain seq x y z
N MET A 1 -70.19 40.67 43.14
CA MET A 1 -69.22 39.56 42.90
C MET A 1 -68.20 39.38 44.04
N ASN A 2 -67.85 40.42 44.81
CA ASN A 2 -66.83 40.34 45.85
C ASN A 2 -67.26 39.65 47.16
N GLU A 3 -68.56 39.60 47.48
CA GLU A 3 -69.03 39.00 48.73
C GLU A 3 -68.91 37.46 48.75
N ARG A 4 -69.11 36.80 47.60
CA ARG A 4 -68.95 35.33 47.52
C ARG A 4 -67.50 34.92 47.70
N LEU A 5 -66.55 35.67 47.15
CA LEU A 5 -65.10 35.45 47.35
C LEU A 5 -64.69 35.61 48.81
N LEU A 6 -65.25 36.60 49.50
CA LEU A 6 -65.02 36.80 50.93
C LEU A 6 -65.62 35.66 51.78
N GLN A 7 -66.80 35.15 51.42
CA GLN A 7 -67.39 33.98 52.08
C GLN A 7 -66.55 32.71 51.88
N TYR A 8 -66.05 32.45 50.67
CA TYR A 8 -65.16 31.31 50.42
C TYR A 8 -63.84 31.44 51.19
N LYS A 9 -63.23 32.64 51.20
CA LYS A 9 -62.02 32.89 51.99
C LYS A 9 -62.26 32.63 53.48
N ASN A 10 -63.36 33.14 54.02
CA ASN A 10 -63.69 32.99 55.44
C ASN A 10 -63.97 31.52 55.80
N GLN A 11 -64.70 30.78 54.96
CA GLN A 11 -64.92 29.34 55.16
C GLN A 11 -63.63 28.52 55.10
N ILE A 12 -62.69 28.89 54.23
CA ILE A 12 -61.37 28.24 54.15
C ILE A 12 -60.53 28.54 55.40
N VAL A 13 -60.53 29.79 55.88
CA VAL A 13 -59.80 30.19 57.09
C VAL A 13 -60.39 29.56 58.34
N GLU A 14 -61.71 29.47 58.43
CA GLU A 14 -62.42 28.85 59.55
C GLU A 14 -62.17 27.33 59.59
N LYS A 15 -62.30 26.66 58.44
CA LYS A 15 -61.93 25.23 58.31
C LYS A 15 -60.45 24.99 58.55
N TRP A 16 -59.56 25.91 58.13
CA TRP A 16 -58.14 25.81 58.41
C TRP A 16 -57.89 25.92 59.91
N ASN A 17 -58.55 26.85 60.62
CA ASN A 17 -58.37 27.03 62.06
C ASN A 17 -58.97 25.90 62.90
N SER A 18 -60.01 25.21 62.43
CA SER A 18 -60.60 24.05 63.10
C SER A 18 -59.78 22.75 62.94
N LEU A 19 -58.76 22.72 62.08
CA LEU A 19 -57.91 21.54 61.87
C LEU A 19 -56.85 21.40 62.97
N THR A 20 -56.67 20.17 63.45
CA THR A 20 -55.68 19.82 64.46
C THR A 20 -54.25 20.05 63.93
N ARG A 21 -53.26 20.36 64.78
CA ARG A 21 -51.85 20.62 64.35
C ARG A 21 -51.28 19.53 63.42
N LYS A 22 -51.63 18.25 63.66
CA LYS A 22 -51.26 17.12 62.79
C LYS A 22 -51.93 17.17 61.42
N GLN A 23 -53.22 17.55 61.35
CA GLN A 23 -53.96 17.67 60.09
C GLN A 23 -53.49 18.87 59.24
N LYS A 24 -53.14 20.00 59.88
CA LYS A 24 -52.52 21.16 59.20
C LYS A 24 -51.20 20.78 58.52
N LEU A 25 -50.35 20.03 59.22
CA LEU A 25 -49.10 19.53 58.65
C LEU A 25 -49.34 18.59 57.45
N ILE A 26 -50.27 17.65 57.56
CA ILE A 26 -50.64 16.74 56.46
C ILE A 26 -51.16 17.52 55.24
N PHE A 27 -52.10 18.45 55.41
CA PHE A 27 -52.61 19.26 54.30
C PHE A 27 -51.54 20.15 53.67
N SER A 28 -50.68 20.78 54.47
CA SER A 28 -49.56 21.57 53.93
C SER A 28 -48.57 20.71 53.14
N SER A 29 -48.28 19.49 53.60
CA SER A 29 -47.41 18.54 52.93
C SER A 29 -47.99 18.08 51.59
N ILE A 30 -49.30 17.84 51.53
CA ILE A 30 -49.99 17.43 50.29
C ILE A 30 -49.97 18.56 49.26
N VAL A 31 -50.21 19.80 49.68
CA VAL A 31 -50.18 20.97 48.78
C VAL A 31 -48.76 21.21 48.24
N ILE A 32 -47.74 21.12 49.09
CA ILE A 32 -46.33 21.23 48.66
C ILE A 32 -45.96 20.09 47.71
N PHE A 33 -46.37 18.86 48.02
CA PHE A 33 -46.13 17.70 47.15
C PHE A 33 -46.77 17.86 45.78
N LEU A 34 -48.02 18.35 45.70
CA LEU A 34 -48.70 18.64 44.44
C LEU A 34 -47.98 19.71 43.63
N LEU A 35 -47.51 20.80 44.26
CA LEU A 35 -46.78 21.86 43.57
C LEU A 35 -45.42 21.37 43.04
N VAL A 36 -44.69 20.58 43.83
CA VAL A 36 -43.41 19.99 43.40
C VAL A 36 -43.63 18.97 42.27
N SER A 37 -44.65 18.11 42.39
CA SER A 37 -45.01 17.13 41.35
C SER A 37 -45.40 17.82 40.05
N LEU A 38 -46.21 18.88 40.11
CA LEU A 38 -46.61 19.66 38.94
C LEU A 38 -45.42 20.38 38.30
N GLY A 39 -44.53 20.97 39.10
CA GLY A 39 -43.29 21.58 38.60
C GLY A 39 -42.38 20.56 37.92
N LEU A 40 -42.26 19.36 38.48
CA LEU A 40 -41.49 18.26 37.90
C LEU A 40 -42.12 17.75 36.60
N TYR A 41 -43.45 17.64 36.55
CA TYR A 41 -44.20 17.24 35.36
C TYR A 41 -43.98 18.24 34.22
N ILE A 42 -44.12 19.54 34.49
CA ILE A 42 -43.87 20.59 33.49
C ILE A 42 -42.42 20.54 33.02
N TYR A 43 -41.45 20.38 33.93
CA TYR A 43 -40.05 20.29 33.57
C TYR A 43 -39.73 19.09 32.67
N ILE A 44 -40.31 17.91 32.95
CA ILE A 44 -40.11 16.71 32.13
C ILE A 44 -40.83 16.84 30.78
N ALA A 45 -42.07 17.33 30.78
CA ALA A 45 -42.86 17.55 29.57
C ALA A 45 -42.27 18.62 28.65
N SER A 46 -41.49 19.57 29.19
CA SER A 46 -40.82 20.62 28.41
C SER A 46 -39.54 20.17 27.68
N ARG A 47 -39.13 18.90 27.80
CA ARG A 47 -37.92 18.42 27.11
C ARG A 47 -38.20 18.10 25.63
N PRO A 48 -37.38 18.61 24.69
CA PRO A 48 -37.55 18.30 23.28
C PRO A 48 -37.25 16.82 23.01
N VAL A 49 -38.08 16.20 22.17
CA VAL A 49 -37.88 14.84 21.67
C VAL A 49 -36.87 14.89 20.53
N TYR A 50 -35.79 14.11 20.64
CA TYR A 50 -34.76 13.98 19.62
C TYR A 50 -35.05 12.78 18.73
N VAL A 51 -34.82 12.92 17.42
CA VAL A 51 -34.99 11.86 16.43
C VAL A 51 -33.75 11.75 15.56
N SER A 52 -33.41 10.53 15.12
CA SER A 52 -32.30 10.29 14.22
C SER A 52 -32.57 10.95 12.86
N LEU A 53 -31.63 11.78 12.41
CA LEU A 53 -31.75 12.53 11.17
C LEU A 53 -31.67 11.61 9.94
N PHE A 54 -30.80 10.61 10.00
CA PHE A 54 -30.64 9.58 8.98
C PHE A 54 -30.84 8.19 9.59
N LYS A 55 -31.42 7.27 8.81
CA LYS A 55 -31.64 5.88 9.23
C LYS A 55 -30.42 4.99 9.01
N GLN A 56 -29.50 5.41 8.16
CA GLN A 56 -28.27 4.68 7.82
C GLN A 56 -27.08 5.31 8.58
N PRO A 57 -26.11 4.48 9.02
CA PRO A 57 -24.89 4.99 9.62
C PRO A 57 -24.10 5.79 8.58
N LEU A 58 -23.65 6.98 8.99
CA LEU A 58 -22.87 7.90 8.17
C LEU A 58 -21.38 7.76 8.51
N SER A 59 -20.51 8.13 7.58
CA SER A 59 -19.08 8.23 7.83
C SER A 59 -18.76 9.39 8.78
N GLU A 60 -17.62 9.33 9.48
CA GLU A 60 -17.18 10.39 10.39
C GLU A 60 -16.99 11.74 9.68
N GLN A 61 -16.59 11.72 8.40
CA GLN A 61 -16.44 12.92 7.56
C GLN A 61 -17.80 13.56 7.23
N GLU A 62 -18.81 12.76 6.91
CA GLU A 62 -20.18 13.24 6.68
C GLU A 62 -20.77 13.81 7.97
N ILE A 63 -20.58 13.14 9.11
CA ILE A 63 -21.02 13.64 10.42
C ILE A 63 -20.31 14.96 10.76
N GLY A 64 -19.03 15.11 10.45
CA GLY A 64 -18.31 16.38 10.61
C GLY A 64 -18.89 17.52 9.77
N THR A 65 -19.28 17.22 8.53
CA THR A 65 -19.88 18.20 7.61
C THR A 65 -21.29 18.59 8.05
N ILE A 66 -22.11 17.61 8.43
CA ILE A 66 -23.46 17.83 8.97
C ILE A 66 -23.38 18.61 10.28
N LYS A 67 -22.43 18.29 11.15
CA LYS A 67 -22.18 19.02 12.40
C LYS A 67 -21.90 20.50 12.13
N GLN A 68 -20.97 20.80 11.21
CA GLN A 68 -20.63 22.17 10.87
C GLN A 68 -21.84 22.95 10.36
N GLU A 69 -22.72 22.29 9.59
CA GLU A 69 -23.94 22.89 9.08
C GLU A 69 -24.99 23.13 10.19
N LEU A 70 -25.17 22.17 11.09
CA LEU A 70 -26.06 22.30 12.24
C LEU A 70 -25.58 23.39 13.22
N ASP A 71 -24.27 23.47 13.43
CA ASP A 71 -23.63 24.55 14.21
C ASP A 71 -23.89 25.92 13.57
N SER A 72 -23.75 26.03 12.24
CA SER A 72 -24.03 27.26 11.48
C SER A 72 -25.51 27.66 11.57
N SER A 73 -26.41 26.67 11.49
CA SER A 73 -27.86 26.86 11.53
C SER A 73 -28.41 26.95 12.96
N LYS A 74 -27.55 26.87 13.99
CA LYS A 74 -27.90 26.92 15.43
C LYS A 74 -28.98 25.91 15.83
N VAL A 75 -28.90 24.71 15.26
CA VAL A 75 -29.80 23.61 15.60
C VAL A 75 -29.13 22.73 16.65
N ASP A 76 -29.81 22.50 17.77
CA ASP A 76 -29.33 21.57 18.80
C ASP A 76 -29.23 20.15 18.20
N TYR A 77 -28.13 19.45 18.48
CA TYR A 77 -27.91 18.09 17.97
C TYR A 77 -27.16 17.22 18.99
N HIS A 78 -27.34 15.91 18.87
CA HIS A 78 -26.58 14.91 19.61
C HIS A 78 -25.94 13.91 18.66
N ILE A 79 -24.66 13.59 18.90
CA ILE A 79 -23.95 12.56 18.14
C ILE A 79 -24.16 11.23 18.86
N ILE A 80 -24.65 10.23 18.11
CA ILE A 80 -24.93 8.88 18.59
C ILE A 80 -24.06 7.85 17.85
N ASN A 81 -24.13 6.58 18.28
CA ASN A 81 -23.45 5.45 17.62
C ASN A 81 -21.94 5.66 17.41
N ASN A 82 -21.24 6.19 18.42
CA ASN A 82 -19.79 6.45 18.38
C ASN A 82 -19.34 7.32 17.20
N GLY A 83 -20.14 8.31 16.77
CA GLY A 83 -19.74 9.23 15.70
C GLY A 83 -20.28 8.88 14.32
N THR A 84 -21.23 7.94 14.23
CA THR A 84 -21.84 7.48 12.96
C THR A 84 -23.32 7.85 12.81
N GLY A 85 -23.89 8.58 13.77
CA GLY A 85 -25.28 9.07 13.69
C GLY A 85 -25.46 10.41 14.37
N ILE A 86 -26.51 11.12 13.97
CA ILE A 86 -26.86 12.43 14.52
C ILE A 86 -28.36 12.51 14.79
N GLU A 87 -28.72 12.99 15.97
CA GLU A 87 -30.10 13.25 16.38
C GLU A 87 -30.34 14.75 16.49
N VAL A 88 -31.52 15.19 16.05
CA VAL A 88 -31.98 16.58 16.15
C VAL A 88 -33.39 16.63 16.74
N PRO A 89 -33.84 17.77 17.31
CA PRO A 89 -35.21 17.93 17.75
C PRO A 89 -36.20 17.57 16.65
N GLN A 90 -37.23 16.79 16.99
CA GLN A 90 -38.23 16.30 16.04
C GLN A 90 -38.89 17.43 15.23
N VAL A 91 -39.05 18.60 15.83
CA VAL A 91 -39.62 19.80 15.21
C VAL A 91 -38.76 20.31 14.04
N ASN A 92 -37.43 20.16 14.13
CA ASN A 92 -36.49 20.70 13.15
C ASN A 92 -36.00 19.63 12.16
N ALA A 93 -36.32 18.35 12.39
CA ALA A 93 -35.76 17.25 11.64
C ALA A 93 -36.04 17.32 10.13
N GLN A 94 -37.26 17.68 9.73
CA GLN A 94 -37.64 17.75 8.31
C GLN A 94 -36.95 18.92 7.60
N ASP A 95 -36.94 20.10 8.22
CA ASP A 95 -36.32 21.30 7.67
C ASP A 95 -34.80 21.10 7.49
N VAL A 96 -34.15 20.52 8.50
CA VAL A 96 -32.72 20.19 8.45
C VAL A 96 -32.41 19.22 7.31
N ILE A 97 -33.24 18.19 7.09
CA ILE A 97 -33.03 17.23 6.00
C ILE A 97 -33.10 17.95 4.64
N VAL A 98 -34.07 18.85 4.47
CA VAL A 98 -34.23 19.61 3.21
C VAL A 98 -33.05 20.55 2.99
N ASP A 99 -32.60 21.25 4.01
CA ASP A 99 -31.45 22.16 3.93
C ASP A 99 -30.13 21.42 3.63
N LEU A 100 -29.92 20.27 4.26
CA LEU A 100 -28.75 19.41 3.97
C LEU A 100 -28.81 18.86 2.54
N ALA A 101 -30.00 18.45 2.07
CA ALA A 101 -30.18 17.97 0.71
C ALA A 101 -29.94 19.08 -0.32
N ALA A 102 -30.36 20.32 -0.05
CA ALA A 102 -30.08 21.48 -0.90
C ALA A 102 -28.57 21.77 -1.03
N LYS A 103 -27.79 21.36 -0.02
CA LYS A 103 -26.32 21.47 0.00
C LYS A 103 -25.60 20.21 -0.50
N GLY A 104 -26.34 19.20 -0.98
CA GLY A 104 -25.77 17.96 -1.49
C GLY A 104 -25.19 17.04 -0.42
N ILE A 105 -25.71 17.12 0.81
CA ILE A 105 -25.31 16.29 1.95
C ILE A 105 -26.46 15.31 2.25
N PRO A 106 -26.20 13.99 2.37
CA PRO A 106 -24.89 13.32 2.31
C PRO A 106 -24.38 13.10 0.88
N SER A 107 -23.06 13.19 0.70
CA SER A 107 -22.39 13.09 -0.61
C SER A 107 -22.31 11.66 -1.16
N THR A 108 -22.79 10.66 -0.42
CA THR A 108 -22.70 9.23 -0.76
C THR A 108 -23.66 8.79 -1.88
N ALA A 109 -24.43 9.70 -2.50
CA ALA A 109 -25.19 9.41 -3.71
C ALA A 109 -24.29 9.38 -4.97
N GLY A 110 -23.23 8.57 -4.95
CA GLY A 110 -22.48 8.24 -6.15
C GLY A 110 -23.31 7.34 -7.06
N ILE A 111 -23.45 7.70 -8.34
CA ILE A 111 -24.03 6.82 -9.36
C ILE A 111 -23.11 5.61 -9.48
N SER A 112 -23.50 4.50 -8.85
CA SER A 112 -22.77 3.24 -8.90
C SER A 112 -23.54 2.22 -9.74
N THR A 113 -22.83 1.22 -10.24
CA THR A 113 -23.36 0.07 -10.99
C THR A 113 -24.47 -0.68 -10.23
N GLN A 114 -24.67 -0.37 -8.95
CA GLN A 114 -25.80 -0.84 -8.12
C GLN A 114 -27.16 -0.60 -8.77
N ILE A 115 -27.31 0.44 -9.61
CA ILE A 115 -28.53 0.68 -10.40
C ILE A 115 -28.88 -0.50 -11.34
N PHE A 116 -27.89 -1.26 -11.79
CA PHE A 116 -28.07 -2.43 -12.65
C PHE A 116 -28.25 -3.74 -11.87
N THR A 117 -27.96 -3.74 -10.56
CA THR A 117 -28.10 -4.91 -9.68
C THR A 117 -29.49 -5.06 -9.07
N GLY A 118 -30.28 -3.97 -9.01
CA GLY A 118 -31.59 -3.94 -8.36
C GLY A 118 -32.74 -4.54 -9.18
N THR A 119 -32.55 -4.77 -10.48
CA THR A 119 -33.58 -5.29 -11.39
C THR A 119 -33.33 -6.77 -11.69
N SER A 120 -34.16 -7.63 -11.10
CA SER A 120 -34.43 -9.05 -11.37
C SER A 120 -33.47 -9.82 -12.31
N SER A 121 -32.87 -10.89 -11.78
CA SER A 121 -31.92 -11.84 -12.38
C SER A 121 -32.37 -12.58 -13.67
N PHE A 122 -33.54 -12.30 -14.25
CA PHE A 122 -34.05 -13.00 -15.43
C PHE A 122 -33.94 -12.07 -16.66
N GLY A 123 -33.04 -12.39 -17.59
CA GLY A 123 -32.87 -11.65 -18.85
C GLY A 123 -31.72 -10.64 -18.93
N ILE A 124 -30.63 -10.82 -18.18
CA ILE A 124 -29.44 -9.96 -18.33
C ILE A 124 -28.80 -10.18 -19.71
N THR A 125 -28.38 -9.11 -20.38
CA THR A 125 -27.59 -9.21 -21.62
C THR A 125 -26.11 -9.43 -21.31
N ASP A 126 -25.34 -10.05 -22.21
CA ASP A 126 -23.89 -10.27 -22.03
C ASP A 126 -23.12 -8.97 -21.67
N ARG A 127 -23.45 -7.84 -22.30
CA ARG A 127 -22.84 -6.55 -21.96
C ARG A 127 -23.12 -6.09 -20.53
N GLN A 128 -24.31 -6.39 -20.01
CA GLN A 128 -24.64 -6.09 -18.62
C GLN A 128 -23.87 -7.01 -17.67
N PHE A 129 -23.71 -8.30 -18.03
CA PHE A 129 -22.88 -9.23 -17.28
C PHE A 129 -21.41 -8.76 -17.23
N ASP A 130 -20.86 -8.28 -18.33
CA ASP A 130 -19.48 -7.79 -18.39
C ASP A 130 -19.27 -6.56 -17.50
N VAL A 131 -20.22 -5.62 -17.51
CA VAL A 131 -20.20 -4.45 -16.62
C VAL A 131 -20.26 -4.87 -15.15
N LEU A 132 -21.14 -5.82 -14.79
CA LEU A 132 -21.24 -6.35 -13.43
C LEU A 132 -19.99 -7.12 -13.01
N LYS A 133 -19.41 -7.94 -13.89
CA LYS A 133 -18.16 -8.67 -13.66
C LYS A 133 -16.99 -7.72 -13.42
N LYS A 134 -16.88 -6.67 -14.25
CA LYS A 134 -15.86 -5.63 -14.12
C LYS A 134 -15.99 -4.89 -12.78
N ASP A 135 -17.20 -4.48 -12.42
CA ASP A 135 -17.50 -3.81 -11.15
C ASP A 135 -17.13 -4.69 -9.94
N ALA A 136 -17.50 -5.96 -9.98
CA ALA A 136 -17.15 -6.93 -8.94
C ALA A 136 -15.63 -7.12 -8.80
N LEU A 137 -14.89 -7.20 -9.92
CA LEU A 137 -13.42 -7.28 -9.91
C LEU A 137 -12.78 -6.03 -9.31
N GLN A 138 -13.27 -4.84 -9.66
CA GLN A 138 -12.77 -3.57 -9.10
C GLN A 138 -13.04 -3.49 -7.60
N ALA A 139 -14.21 -3.91 -7.14
CA ALA A 139 -14.57 -3.94 -5.73
C ALA A 139 -13.72 -4.93 -4.92
N GLU A 140 -13.44 -6.10 -5.47
CA GLU A 140 -12.59 -7.10 -4.78
C GLU A 140 -11.11 -6.68 -4.76
N LEU A 141 -10.61 -6.09 -5.86
CA LEU A 141 -9.27 -5.51 -5.90
C LEU A 141 -9.11 -4.38 -4.89
N LYS A 142 -10.11 -3.49 -4.78
CA LYS A 142 -10.13 -2.46 -3.73
C LYS A 142 -9.92 -3.07 -2.35
N LYS A 143 -10.72 -4.07 -1.97
CA LYS A 143 -10.60 -4.76 -0.68
C LYS A 143 -9.27 -5.45 -0.49
N MET A 144 -8.68 -6.00 -1.56
CA MET A 144 -7.38 -6.66 -1.49
C MET A 144 -6.24 -5.66 -1.28
N LEU A 145 -6.30 -4.50 -1.92
CA LEU A 145 -5.32 -3.41 -1.74
C LEU A 145 -5.42 -2.79 -0.34
N GLU A 146 -6.63 -2.66 0.21
CA GLU A 146 -6.89 -2.20 1.58
C GLU A 146 -6.33 -3.13 2.66
N ARG A 147 -5.96 -4.37 2.33
CA ARG A 147 -5.28 -5.28 3.25
C ARG A 147 -3.76 -5.05 3.34
N VAL A 148 -3.19 -4.24 2.46
CA VAL A 148 -1.77 -3.90 2.51
C VAL A 148 -1.55 -2.86 3.62
N ASP A 149 -0.66 -3.17 4.56
CA ASP A 149 -0.35 -2.26 5.67
C ASP A 149 0.09 -0.88 5.14
N GLY A 150 -0.50 0.17 5.70
CA GLY A 150 -0.31 1.55 5.27
C GLY A 150 -1.31 2.05 4.21
N VAL A 151 -2.17 1.18 3.64
CA VAL A 151 -3.26 1.59 2.73
C VAL A 151 -4.58 1.65 3.50
N GLN A 152 -5.15 2.85 3.63
CA GLN A 152 -6.43 3.08 4.31
C GLN A 152 -7.63 2.81 3.40
N THR A 153 -7.58 3.28 2.15
CA THR A 153 -8.59 2.97 1.13
C THR A 153 -7.96 2.94 -0.25
N ALA A 154 -8.59 2.24 -1.19
CA ALA A 154 -8.16 2.19 -2.58
C ALA A 154 -9.33 2.46 -3.54
N GLN A 155 -9.02 3.08 -4.67
CA GLN A 155 -9.92 3.18 -5.82
C GLN A 155 -9.23 2.55 -7.02
N VAL A 156 -9.93 1.62 -7.67
CA VAL A 156 -9.38 0.85 -8.79
C VAL A 156 -10.25 1.08 -10.02
N MET A 157 -9.64 1.50 -11.11
CA MET A 157 -10.25 1.58 -12.42
C MET A 157 -9.56 0.61 -13.37
N LEU A 158 -10.32 -0.36 -13.88
CA LEU A 158 -9.84 -1.34 -14.84
C LEU A 158 -10.33 -1.01 -16.24
N THR A 159 -9.49 -1.30 -17.23
CA THR A 159 -9.88 -1.39 -18.64
C THR A 159 -9.57 -2.80 -19.10
N LEU A 160 -10.62 -3.57 -19.39
CA LEU A 160 -10.50 -4.93 -19.89
C LEU A 160 -10.68 -4.91 -21.41
N PRO A 161 -9.87 -5.66 -22.17
CA PRO A 161 -10.06 -5.81 -23.61
C PRO A 161 -11.39 -6.53 -23.90
N ASN A 162 -11.99 -6.25 -25.05
CA ASN A 162 -13.19 -6.98 -25.47
C ASN A 162 -12.81 -8.37 -26.00
N ASP A 163 -13.58 -9.40 -25.63
CA ASP A 163 -13.45 -10.74 -26.19
C ASP A 163 -14.03 -10.74 -27.62
N ASP A 164 -13.28 -10.22 -28.59
CA ASP A 164 -13.70 -10.29 -30.00
C ASP A 164 -13.45 -11.71 -30.53
N VAL A 165 -14.48 -12.32 -31.12
CA VAL A 165 -14.44 -13.70 -31.63
C VAL A 165 -13.64 -13.79 -32.94
N TRP A 166 -13.25 -12.63 -33.50
CA TRP A 166 -12.43 -12.52 -34.68
C TRP A 166 -10.95 -12.56 -34.31
N VAL A 167 -10.25 -13.58 -34.82
CA VAL A 167 -8.83 -13.81 -34.63
C VAL A 167 -8.03 -12.62 -35.14
N THR A 168 -7.75 -11.68 -34.24
CA THR A 168 -6.72 -10.66 -34.43
C THR A 168 -5.46 -11.20 -33.78
N GLU A 169 -4.34 -11.24 -34.50
CA GLU A 169 -3.06 -11.83 -34.02
C GLU A 169 -2.49 -11.16 -32.77
N THR A 170 -3.06 -10.03 -32.33
CA THR A 170 -2.64 -9.30 -31.13
C THR A 170 -3.78 -9.24 -30.12
N LYS A 171 -3.66 -9.97 -29.01
CA LYS A 171 -4.54 -9.80 -27.85
C LYS A 171 -4.28 -8.43 -27.25
N GLU A 172 -5.30 -7.58 -27.19
CA GLU A 172 -5.22 -6.32 -26.45
C GLU A 172 -4.92 -6.59 -24.97
N GLN A 173 -4.07 -5.76 -24.38
CA GLN A 173 -3.69 -5.86 -22.97
C GLN A 173 -4.69 -5.10 -22.10
N ALA A 174 -4.97 -5.63 -20.91
CA ALA A 174 -5.71 -4.87 -19.92
C ALA A 174 -4.84 -3.74 -19.35
N SER A 175 -5.47 -2.69 -18.83
CA SER A 175 -4.80 -1.62 -18.09
C SER A 175 -5.51 -1.30 -16.79
N ALA A 176 -4.77 -0.78 -15.81
CA ALA A 176 -5.30 -0.44 -14.50
C ALA A 176 -4.76 0.91 -14.00
N SER A 177 -5.67 1.73 -13.48
CA SER A 177 -5.35 2.94 -12.73
C SER A 177 -5.83 2.76 -11.30
N VAL A 178 -4.91 2.94 -10.35
CA VAL A 178 -5.17 2.75 -8.93
C VAL A 178 -4.78 4.00 -8.17
N ILE A 179 -5.68 4.47 -7.32
CA ILE A 179 -5.42 5.54 -6.37
C ILE A 179 -5.49 4.92 -4.98
N VAL A 180 -4.43 5.06 -4.19
CA VAL A 180 -4.39 4.59 -2.81
C VAL A 180 -4.34 5.77 -1.85
N GLN A 181 -5.13 5.71 -0.80
CA GLN A 181 -5.06 6.62 0.33
C GLN A 181 -4.11 6.02 1.37
N ILE A 182 -2.97 6.64 1.58
CA ILE A 182 -1.99 6.19 2.57
C ILE A 182 -2.38 6.73 3.96
N GLU A 183 -2.19 5.92 4.99
CA GLU A 183 -2.42 6.31 6.39
C GLU A 183 -1.58 7.56 6.77
N PRO A 184 -2.14 8.51 7.55
CA PRO A 184 -1.42 9.71 7.97
C PRO A 184 -0.11 9.38 8.71
N GLY A 185 1.00 9.98 8.26
CA GLY A 185 2.32 9.79 8.89
C GLY A 185 3.04 8.49 8.53
N LYS A 186 2.45 7.62 7.71
CA LYS A 186 3.12 6.47 7.11
C LYS A 186 3.56 6.76 5.68
N GLN A 187 4.61 6.08 5.24
CA GLN A 187 5.02 5.98 3.84
C GLN A 187 5.09 4.51 3.47
N LEU A 188 4.63 4.17 2.26
CA LEU A 188 4.73 2.81 1.77
C LEU A 188 6.19 2.44 1.53
N THR A 189 6.61 1.29 2.04
CA THR A 189 7.93 0.74 1.74
C THR A 189 7.99 0.26 0.29
N PRO A 190 9.19 0.17 -0.33
CA PRO A 190 9.33 -0.40 -1.67
C PRO A 190 8.68 -1.79 -1.79
N GLU A 191 8.78 -2.62 -0.76
CA GLU A 191 8.17 -3.95 -0.72
C GLU A 191 6.64 -3.88 -0.76
N GLN A 192 6.04 -2.95 0.00
CA GLN A 192 4.60 -2.71 -0.02
C GLN A 192 4.13 -2.18 -1.37
N THR A 193 4.85 -1.22 -1.97
CA THR A 193 4.54 -0.73 -3.32
C THR A 193 4.61 -1.86 -4.34
N ARG A 194 5.63 -2.71 -4.28
CA ARG A 194 5.76 -3.89 -5.14
C ARG A 194 4.61 -4.88 -4.96
N ALA A 195 4.16 -5.08 -3.73
CA ALA A 195 2.99 -5.93 -3.44
C ALA A 195 1.72 -5.39 -4.09
N LEU A 196 1.48 -4.07 -4.07
CA LEU A 196 0.33 -3.44 -4.73
C LEU A 196 0.31 -3.75 -6.24
N TYR A 197 1.45 -3.56 -6.92
CA TYR A 197 1.57 -3.87 -8.34
C TYR A 197 1.29 -5.34 -8.66
N PHE A 198 1.85 -6.27 -7.87
CA PHE A 198 1.66 -7.69 -8.10
C PHE A 198 0.25 -8.18 -7.80
N ILE A 199 -0.40 -7.63 -6.77
CA ILE A 199 -1.81 -7.90 -6.49
C ILE A 199 -2.64 -7.56 -7.73
N VAL A 200 -2.48 -6.35 -8.25
CA VAL A 200 -3.25 -5.88 -9.41
C VAL A 200 -2.93 -6.72 -10.65
N SER A 201 -1.65 -6.93 -10.97
CA SER A 201 -1.23 -7.66 -12.18
C SER A 201 -1.65 -9.14 -12.17
N ARG A 202 -1.69 -9.78 -10.99
CA ARG A 202 -2.02 -11.21 -10.86
C ARG A 202 -3.52 -11.46 -10.72
N SER A 203 -4.28 -10.47 -10.28
CA SER A 203 -5.74 -10.57 -10.14
C SER A 203 -6.50 -10.30 -11.43
N VAL A 204 -5.88 -9.68 -12.44
CA VAL A 204 -6.52 -9.38 -13.72
C VAL A 204 -5.82 -10.11 -14.87
N PRO A 205 -6.55 -10.84 -15.72
CA PRO A 205 -5.95 -11.53 -16.86
C PRO A 205 -5.38 -10.52 -17.87
N ASN A 206 -4.24 -10.86 -18.48
CA ASN A 206 -3.55 -10.04 -19.49
C ASN A 206 -3.23 -8.61 -19.03
N LEU A 207 -2.97 -8.39 -17.73
CA LEU A 207 -2.56 -7.11 -17.17
C LEU A 207 -1.07 -7.15 -16.80
N PRO A 208 -0.16 -6.75 -17.69
CA PRO A 208 1.25 -6.65 -17.36
C PRO A 208 1.50 -5.42 -16.47
N THR A 209 2.57 -5.46 -15.66
CA THR A 209 2.88 -4.46 -14.62
C THR A 209 3.19 -3.07 -15.15
N ASP A 210 3.62 -2.97 -16.41
CA ASP A 210 3.86 -1.73 -17.16
C ASP A 210 2.54 -0.99 -17.51
N GLN A 211 1.43 -1.72 -17.60
CA GLN A 211 0.08 -1.16 -17.85
C GLN A 211 -0.66 -0.80 -16.55
N ILE A 212 0.05 -0.73 -15.42
CA ILE A 212 -0.49 -0.40 -14.10
C ILE A 212 0.07 0.95 -13.64
N THR A 213 -0.82 1.89 -13.35
CA THR A 213 -0.46 3.17 -12.74
C THR A 213 -1.03 3.24 -11.34
N ILE A 214 -0.16 3.36 -10.32
CA ILE A 214 -0.59 3.54 -8.93
C ILE A 214 -0.15 4.92 -8.44
N THR A 215 -1.09 5.68 -7.87
CA THR A 215 -0.85 7.02 -7.32
C THR A 215 -1.35 7.12 -5.88
N ASP A 216 -0.76 8.01 -5.09
CA ASP A 216 -1.26 8.35 -3.76
C ASP A 216 -2.36 9.43 -3.80
N GLN A 217 -2.92 9.76 -2.64
CA GLN A 217 -3.96 10.80 -2.50
C GLN A 217 -3.52 12.22 -2.88
N TYR A 218 -2.22 12.46 -3.03
CA TYR A 218 -1.63 13.74 -3.45
C TYR A 218 -1.18 13.71 -4.91
N SER A 219 -1.61 12.69 -5.67
CA SER A 219 -1.20 12.46 -7.07
C SER A 219 0.30 12.18 -7.26
N ASN A 220 1.00 11.73 -6.21
CA ASN A 220 2.36 11.24 -6.36
C ASN A 220 2.32 9.83 -6.96
N LEU A 221 3.10 9.62 -8.02
CA LEU A 221 3.25 8.31 -8.65
C LEU A 221 4.04 7.38 -7.72
N LEU A 222 3.42 6.28 -7.30
CA LEU A 222 4.08 5.20 -6.57
C LEU A 222 4.78 4.31 -7.58
N LYS A 223 6.06 4.58 -7.83
CA LYS A 223 6.83 3.81 -8.82
C LYS A 223 7.02 2.37 -8.33
N LEU A 224 6.82 1.42 -9.24
CA LEU A 224 7.27 0.05 -9.03
C LEU A 224 8.79 0.09 -8.78
N PRO A 225 9.30 -0.39 -7.65
CA PRO A 225 10.74 -0.50 -7.46
C PRO A 225 11.26 -1.50 -8.47
N ASP A 226 12.05 -1.02 -9.41
CA ASP A 226 12.58 -1.83 -10.49
C ASP A 226 13.33 -3.03 -9.93
N THR A 227 13.07 -4.21 -10.52
CA THR A 227 13.88 -5.40 -10.23
C THR A 227 15.16 -5.41 -11.07
N ASP A 228 15.30 -4.56 -12.09
CA ASP A 228 16.51 -4.56 -12.94
C ASP A 228 16.73 -3.32 -13.85
N ASP A 229 16.02 -2.20 -13.65
CA ASP A 229 16.15 -1.03 -14.55
C ASP A 229 17.14 0.02 -14.01
N SER A 230 18.39 -0.23 -14.33
CA SER A 230 19.56 0.64 -14.10
C SER A 230 19.61 1.89 -15.01
N THR A 231 18.50 2.28 -15.64
CA THR A 231 18.45 3.30 -16.70
C THR A 231 18.07 4.71 -16.23
N ASN A 232 17.72 4.92 -14.96
CA ASN A 232 17.65 6.27 -14.40
C ASN A 232 19.04 6.68 -13.86
N SER A 233 19.70 7.62 -14.52
CA SER A 233 21.03 8.12 -14.10
C SER A 233 21.07 8.64 -12.66
N MET A 234 19.94 9.12 -12.15
CA MET A 234 19.78 9.53 -10.75
C MET A 234 19.63 8.33 -9.78
N SER A 235 19.01 7.22 -10.20
CA SER A 235 18.87 6.00 -9.37
C SER A 235 20.17 5.20 -9.31
N ALA A 236 20.92 5.15 -10.40
CA ALA A 236 22.25 4.50 -10.43
C ALA A 236 23.23 5.18 -9.47
N TYR A 237 23.26 6.52 -9.42
CA TYR A 237 24.09 7.25 -8.46
C TYR A 237 23.67 7.00 -7.01
N GLN A 238 22.36 7.02 -6.72
CA GLN A 238 21.84 6.70 -5.39
C GLN A 238 22.20 5.27 -4.95
N GLN A 239 22.17 4.32 -5.88
CA GLN A 239 22.57 2.95 -5.62
C GLN A 239 24.08 2.83 -5.37
N GLN A 240 24.92 3.55 -6.13
CA GLN A 240 26.36 3.63 -5.90
C GLN A 240 26.69 4.22 -4.53
N GLU A 241 26.03 5.32 -4.14
CA GLU A 241 26.20 5.92 -2.81
C GLU A 241 25.71 5.00 -1.69
N LYS A 242 24.65 4.22 -1.90
CA LYS A 242 24.20 3.21 -0.93
C LYS A 242 25.24 2.10 -0.74
N ILE A 243 25.77 1.54 -1.83
CA ILE A 243 26.81 0.50 -1.78
C ILE A 243 28.07 1.05 -1.09
N LYS A 244 28.47 2.27 -1.44
CA LYS A 244 29.59 2.98 -0.82
C LYS A 244 29.38 3.15 0.69
N ALA A 245 28.21 3.61 1.11
CA ALA A 245 27.87 3.79 2.52
C ALA A 245 27.85 2.46 3.29
N GLU A 246 27.36 1.39 2.67
CA GLU A 246 27.31 0.06 3.27
C GLU A 246 28.71 -0.52 3.51
N VAL A 247 29.59 -0.49 2.51
CA VAL A 247 30.98 -0.94 2.68
C VAL A 247 31.72 -0.07 3.69
N GLN A 248 31.52 1.25 3.65
CA GLN A 248 32.11 2.16 4.63
C GLN A 248 31.68 1.78 6.05
N ALA A 249 30.37 1.57 6.28
CA ALA A 249 29.81 1.20 7.56
C ALA A 249 30.29 -0.17 8.04
N ASN A 250 30.43 -1.15 7.14
CA ASN A 250 30.94 -2.48 7.48
C ASN A 250 32.40 -2.41 7.94
N ILE A 251 33.29 -1.76 7.17
CA ILE A 251 34.70 -1.59 7.54
C ILE A 251 34.81 -0.79 8.85
N GLN A 252 34.02 0.26 9.02
CA GLN A 252 33.99 1.06 10.25
C GLN A 252 33.58 0.21 11.46
N LYS A 253 32.53 -0.60 11.31
CA LYS A 253 32.00 -1.47 12.36
C LYS A 253 33.01 -2.54 12.78
N ASP A 254 33.71 -3.15 11.82
CA ASP A 254 34.69 -4.19 12.10
C ASP A 254 35.89 -3.64 12.86
N ILE A 255 36.41 -2.49 12.43
CA ILE A 255 37.51 -1.79 13.13
C ILE A 255 37.05 -1.35 14.53
N TYR A 256 35.84 -0.77 14.64
CA TYR A 256 35.28 -0.34 15.93
C TYR A 256 35.11 -1.51 16.91
N ASN A 257 34.58 -2.64 16.45
CA ASN A 257 34.42 -3.82 17.30
C ASN A 257 35.77 -4.38 17.75
N PHE A 258 36.74 -4.46 16.84
CA PHE A 258 38.08 -4.95 17.16
C PHE A 258 38.78 -4.04 18.17
N LEU A 259 38.86 -2.73 17.90
CA LEU A 259 39.50 -1.77 18.79
C LEU A 259 38.72 -1.59 20.10
N GLY A 260 37.40 -1.74 20.07
CA GLY A 260 36.55 -1.69 21.25
C GLY A 260 36.78 -2.83 22.24
N VAL A 261 37.24 -4.00 21.78
CA VAL A 261 37.66 -5.11 22.65
C VAL A 261 38.98 -4.80 23.36
N ILE A 262 39.89 -4.08 22.70
CA ILE A 262 41.22 -3.76 23.22
C ILE A 262 41.20 -2.52 24.14
N MET A 263 40.51 -1.46 23.70
CA MET A 263 40.54 -0.14 24.35
C MET A 263 39.27 0.17 25.16
N GLY A 264 38.18 -0.59 24.95
CA GLY A 264 36.85 -0.31 25.49
C GLY A 264 35.93 0.35 24.46
N ARG A 265 34.68 -0.11 24.37
CA ARG A 265 33.72 0.32 23.32
C ARG A 265 33.39 1.80 23.40
N ASP A 266 33.30 2.38 24.60
CA ASP A 266 33.03 3.81 24.80
C ASP A 266 34.29 4.69 24.61
N LYS A 267 35.46 4.10 24.33
CA LYS A 267 36.77 4.77 24.27
C LYS A 267 37.37 4.82 22.85
N VAL A 268 36.59 4.47 21.83
CA VAL A 268 37.06 4.44 20.44
C VAL A 268 36.01 5.04 19.53
N ILE A 269 36.44 5.92 18.62
CA ILE A 269 35.65 6.40 17.50
C ILE A 269 36.38 6.04 16.22
N VAL A 270 35.66 5.47 15.27
CA VAL A 270 36.20 5.11 13.96
C VAL A 270 35.39 5.83 12.90
N GLN A 271 36.08 6.46 11.97
CA GLN A 271 35.49 7.01 10.76
C GLN A 271 36.29 6.50 9.57
N THR A 272 35.60 5.91 8.60
CA THR A 272 36.19 5.43 7.36
C THR A 272 35.70 6.28 6.20
N ALA A 273 36.53 6.45 5.18
CA ALA A 273 36.15 7.06 3.93
C ALA A 273 36.66 6.16 2.79
N VAL A 274 35.78 5.83 1.85
CA VAL A 274 36.08 4.91 0.75
C VAL A 274 35.88 5.58 -0.59
N LYS A 275 36.79 5.32 -1.52
CA LYS A 275 36.65 5.66 -2.94
C LYS A 275 36.45 4.37 -3.72
N MET A 276 35.36 4.31 -4.47
CA MET A 276 35.02 3.15 -5.28
C MET A 276 34.96 3.51 -6.75
N ASP A 277 35.29 2.54 -7.59
CA ASP A 277 35.04 2.55 -9.01
C ASP A 277 33.90 1.56 -9.31
N PHE A 278 32.88 2.02 -10.03
CA PHE A 278 31.71 1.23 -10.42
C PHE A 278 31.69 0.96 -11.94
N ALA A 279 32.82 1.15 -12.62
CA ALA A 279 32.98 0.78 -14.01
C ALA A 279 32.74 -0.73 -14.18
N ASN A 280 31.68 -1.08 -14.92
CA ASN A 280 31.36 -2.46 -15.25
C ASN A 280 32.02 -2.80 -16.58
N GLU A 281 33.10 -3.58 -16.55
CA GLU A 281 33.79 -4.05 -17.75
C GLU A 281 33.42 -5.51 -18.05
N LYS A 282 32.92 -5.75 -19.27
CA LYS A 282 32.79 -7.08 -19.87
C LYS A 282 33.75 -7.16 -21.05
N ARG A 283 34.74 -8.04 -20.96
CA ARG A 283 35.73 -8.23 -22.02
C ARG A 283 35.70 -9.68 -22.51
N GLU A 284 35.63 -9.85 -23.83
CA GLU A 284 35.85 -11.13 -24.48
C GLU A 284 37.29 -11.14 -25.03
N GLU A 285 38.17 -11.96 -24.46
CA GLU A 285 39.52 -12.15 -24.97
C GLU A 285 39.58 -13.41 -25.83
N LYS A 286 39.95 -13.26 -27.10
CA LYS A 286 40.18 -14.39 -28.03
C LYS A 286 41.68 -14.56 -28.23
N LEU A 287 42.28 -15.46 -27.47
CA LEU A 287 43.69 -15.80 -27.61
C LEU A 287 43.85 -16.94 -28.61
N VAL A 288 44.80 -16.77 -29.52
CA VAL A 288 45.25 -17.82 -30.43
C VAL A 288 46.66 -18.21 -29.99
N THR A 289 46.84 -19.48 -29.64
CA THR A 289 48.15 -20.01 -29.20
C THR A 289 48.52 -21.22 -30.04
N ALA A 290 49.81 -21.33 -30.39
CA ALA A 290 50.35 -22.52 -31.02
C ALA A 290 50.29 -23.71 -30.03
N PRO A 291 49.75 -24.88 -30.43
CA PRO A 291 49.81 -26.10 -29.61
C PRO A 291 51.24 -26.55 -29.35
N ASP A 292 52.14 -26.38 -30.34
CA ASP A 292 53.58 -26.56 -30.14
C ASP A 292 54.20 -25.22 -29.71
N THR A 293 54.44 -25.09 -28.41
CA THR A 293 55.05 -23.90 -27.80
C THR A 293 56.56 -23.79 -28.07
N THR A 294 57.21 -24.85 -28.55
CA THR A 294 58.66 -24.86 -28.81
C THR A 294 58.97 -24.29 -30.18
N ASN A 295 58.19 -24.68 -31.20
CA ASN A 295 58.35 -24.19 -32.56
C ASN A 295 57.37 -23.07 -32.94
N ASN A 296 56.43 -22.73 -32.03
CA ASN A 296 55.34 -21.77 -32.27
C ASN A 296 54.49 -22.11 -33.50
N GLU A 297 54.27 -23.41 -33.75
CA GLU A 297 53.55 -23.91 -34.91
C GLU A 297 52.19 -24.53 -34.56
N GLY A 298 51.24 -24.41 -35.48
CA GLY A 298 49.95 -25.11 -35.43
C GLY A 298 50.09 -26.60 -35.76
N LEU A 299 49.17 -27.41 -35.25
CA LEU A 299 49.11 -28.84 -35.53
C LEU A 299 48.68 -29.06 -36.99
N VAL A 300 49.47 -29.81 -37.77
CA VAL A 300 49.15 -30.08 -39.18
C VAL A 300 47.95 -31.02 -39.27
N ILE A 301 46.86 -30.56 -39.89
CA ILE A 301 45.63 -31.36 -40.09
C ILE A 301 45.53 -31.94 -41.50
N SER A 302 46.05 -31.25 -42.50
CA SER A 302 46.16 -31.76 -43.88
C SER A 302 47.28 -31.07 -44.63
N ALA A 303 47.94 -31.79 -45.53
CA ALA A 303 48.96 -31.27 -46.41
C ALA A 303 48.72 -31.80 -47.83
N LYS A 304 48.78 -30.92 -48.83
CA LYS A 304 48.70 -31.26 -50.25
C LYS A 304 49.93 -30.68 -50.94
N LYS A 305 50.73 -31.56 -51.54
CA LYS A 305 51.84 -31.18 -52.40
C LYS A 305 51.58 -31.63 -53.83
N LEU A 306 51.49 -30.70 -54.76
CA LEU A 306 51.38 -30.94 -56.19
C LEU A 306 52.67 -30.43 -56.84
N SER A 307 53.39 -31.32 -57.51
CA SER A 307 54.55 -30.95 -58.32
C SER A 307 54.25 -31.29 -59.77
N GLU A 308 54.26 -30.28 -60.62
CA GLU A 308 54.14 -30.39 -62.06
C GLU A 308 55.50 -30.02 -62.67
N THR A 309 56.05 -30.90 -63.49
CA THR A 309 57.27 -30.62 -64.24
C THR A 309 57.00 -30.89 -65.71
N PHE A 310 57.26 -29.90 -66.55
CA PHE A 310 57.15 -30.00 -67.99
C PHE A 310 58.50 -29.60 -68.62
N SER A 311 58.99 -30.43 -69.53
CA SER A 311 60.17 -30.11 -70.33
C SER A 311 59.84 -30.42 -71.79
N GLY A 312 59.96 -29.42 -72.65
CA GLY A 312 59.67 -29.54 -74.08
C GLY A 312 60.33 -28.42 -74.89
N GLN A 313 60.41 -28.61 -76.21
CA GLN A 313 60.95 -27.62 -77.14
C GLN A 313 59.83 -26.82 -77.81
N GLY A 314 59.89 -25.49 -77.72
CA GLY A 314 58.99 -24.57 -78.42
C GLY A 314 59.68 -23.83 -79.57
N THR A 315 58.95 -23.56 -80.67
CA THR A 315 59.49 -22.87 -81.86
C THR A 315 59.49 -21.34 -81.67
N PRO A 316 60.61 -20.61 -81.88
CA PRO A 316 60.66 -19.15 -81.70
C PRO A 316 60.00 -18.37 -82.87
N PRO A 317 59.38 -17.20 -82.64
CA PRO A 317 58.90 -16.31 -83.71
C PRO A 317 60.07 -15.58 -84.40
N GLY A 318 60.18 -15.67 -85.73
CA GLY A 318 61.31 -15.15 -86.51
C GLY A 318 61.26 -13.63 -86.75
N GLY A 319 62.34 -12.92 -86.41
CA GLY A 319 62.54 -11.49 -86.70
C GLY A 319 63.36 -11.23 -87.97
N THR A 320 63.09 -10.11 -88.64
CA THR A 320 63.69 -9.68 -89.92
C THR A 320 65.10 -9.09 -89.75
N ALA A 321 66.05 -9.46 -90.62
CA ALA A 321 67.43 -8.95 -90.63
C ALA A 321 67.58 -7.65 -91.46
N GLY A 322 68.36 -6.68 -90.96
CA GLY A 322 68.76 -5.48 -91.71
C GLY A 322 70.15 -5.00 -91.27
N THR A 323 71.05 -4.80 -92.23
CA THR A 323 72.46 -4.41 -92.03
C THR A 323 72.71 -2.96 -92.47
N GLY A 324 73.57 -2.23 -91.75
CA GLY A 324 74.09 -0.92 -92.15
C GLY A 324 75.15 -1.04 -93.27
N GLN A 325 75.39 0.05 -94.00
CA GLN A 325 76.16 0.09 -95.27
C GLN A 325 77.63 -0.37 -95.20
N ASN A 326 78.22 -0.60 -94.03
CA ASN A 326 79.60 -1.06 -93.88
C ASN A 326 79.74 -2.38 -93.08
N ASP A 327 78.64 -3.06 -92.76
CA ASP A 327 78.72 -4.38 -92.11
C ASP A 327 78.54 -5.49 -93.14
N VAL A 328 79.50 -6.41 -93.15
CA VAL A 328 79.45 -7.65 -93.93
C VAL A 328 78.14 -8.37 -93.57
N PRO A 329 77.31 -8.80 -94.54
CA PRO A 329 76.09 -9.55 -94.26
C PRO A 329 76.44 -10.87 -93.58
N SER A 330 76.43 -10.87 -92.25
CA SER A 330 76.44 -12.09 -91.47
C SER A 330 75.04 -12.67 -91.56
N PHE A 331 74.88 -13.76 -92.30
CA PHE A 331 73.73 -14.64 -92.15
C PHE A 331 73.92 -15.39 -90.83
N PRO A 332 73.11 -15.15 -89.78
CA PRO A 332 73.00 -16.15 -88.74
C PRO A 332 72.37 -17.37 -89.42
N GLY A 333 73.15 -18.44 -89.57
CA GLY A 333 72.61 -19.75 -89.91
C GLY A 333 71.46 -20.02 -88.96
N ALA A 334 70.31 -20.40 -89.51
CA ALA A 334 69.15 -20.82 -88.75
C ALA A 334 69.49 -22.08 -87.96
N SER A 335 70.13 -21.93 -86.80
CA SER A 335 70.05 -22.92 -85.74
C SER A 335 68.68 -22.75 -85.10
N GLN A 336 67.71 -23.47 -85.66
CA GLN A 336 66.42 -23.72 -85.06
C GLN A 336 66.64 -24.59 -83.82
N SER A 337 67.22 -24.00 -82.77
CA SER A 337 67.16 -24.57 -81.44
C SER A 337 65.90 -23.99 -80.83
N GLY A 338 64.82 -24.76 -80.89
CA GLY A 338 63.63 -24.45 -80.11
C GLY A 338 64.09 -24.24 -78.67
N SER A 339 63.76 -23.08 -78.09
CA SER A 339 64.16 -22.80 -76.72
C SER A 339 63.56 -23.90 -75.85
N ASN A 340 64.41 -24.68 -75.18
CA ASN A 340 63.95 -25.64 -74.19
C ASN A 340 63.17 -24.85 -73.13
N SER A 341 61.87 -25.06 -73.08
CA SER A 341 61.02 -24.49 -72.04
C SER A 341 60.89 -25.53 -70.95
N ASN A 342 61.59 -25.28 -69.86
CA ASN A 342 61.41 -26.01 -68.62
C ASN A 342 60.41 -25.24 -67.77
N TYR A 343 59.32 -25.90 -67.41
CA TYR A 343 58.31 -25.39 -66.49
C TYR A 343 58.27 -26.31 -65.29
N GLU A 344 58.48 -25.74 -64.12
CA GLU A 344 58.31 -26.42 -62.85
C GLU A 344 57.32 -25.61 -62.02
N LYS A 345 56.29 -26.28 -61.54
CA LYS A 345 55.33 -25.72 -60.60
C LYS A 345 55.24 -26.63 -59.40
N THR A 346 55.58 -26.11 -58.23
CA THR A 346 55.32 -26.78 -56.96
C THR A 346 54.28 -25.98 -56.18
N ASP A 347 53.11 -26.58 -55.95
CA ASP A 347 52.08 -26.08 -55.05
C ASP A 347 52.12 -26.90 -53.75
N ASP A 348 52.48 -26.26 -52.64
CA ASP A 348 52.47 -26.86 -51.30
C ASP A 348 51.45 -26.12 -50.41
N ILE A 349 50.41 -26.83 -49.97
CA ILE A 349 49.33 -26.30 -49.13
C ILE A 349 49.30 -27.11 -47.85
N VAL A 350 49.61 -26.48 -46.72
CA VAL A 350 49.56 -27.09 -45.38
C VAL A 350 48.52 -26.36 -44.54
N ASN A 351 47.46 -27.08 -44.17
CA ASN A 351 46.45 -26.58 -43.24
C ASN A 351 46.86 -26.94 -41.81
N ARG A 352 46.88 -25.93 -40.94
CA ARG A 352 47.27 -26.07 -39.53
C ARG A 352 46.13 -25.62 -38.61
N GLU A 353 45.93 -26.36 -37.53
CA GLU A 353 45.00 -26.02 -36.46
C GLU A 353 45.74 -25.34 -35.30
N VAL A 354 45.07 -24.37 -34.67
CA VAL A 354 45.61 -23.58 -33.56
C VAL A 354 44.67 -23.67 -32.37
N ASN A 355 45.23 -23.57 -31.16
CA ASN A 355 44.39 -23.47 -29.97
C ASN A 355 43.70 -22.10 -29.96
N ARG A 356 42.38 -22.09 -29.83
CA ARG A 356 41.58 -20.88 -29.63
C ARG A 356 41.04 -20.90 -28.21
N ILE A 357 41.43 -19.91 -27.42
CA ILE A 357 40.99 -19.75 -26.04
C ILE A 357 40.12 -18.50 -25.99
N THR A 358 38.81 -18.68 -25.79
CA THR A 358 37.89 -17.58 -25.54
C THR A 358 37.73 -17.41 -24.03
N ARG A 359 38.08 -16.24 -23.50
CA ARG A 359 37.83 -15.88 -22.10
C ARG A 359 36.76 -14.81 -22.05
N ASN A 360 35.66 -15.14 -21.40
CA ASN A 360 34.64 -14.17 -21.03
C ASN A 360 34.97 -13.66 -19.63
N ILE A 361 35.55 -12.46 -19.57
CA ILE A 361 35.93 -11.83 -18.31
C ILE A 361 34.82 -10.84 -17.95
N VAL A 362 34.15 -11.13 -16.84
CA VAL A 362 33.17 -10.23 -16.22
C VAL A 362 33.80 -9.73 -14.93
N GLU A 363 34.13 -8.44 -14.89
CA GLU A 363 34.66 -7.83 -13.68
C GLU A 363 33.59 -7.67 -12.60
N SER A 364 34.02 -7.56 -11.35
CA SER A 364 33.13 -7.26 -10.24
C SER A 364 32.40 -5.93 -10.47
N PRO A 365 31.14 -5.80 -10.01
CA PRO A 365 30.33 -4.60 -10.27
C PRO A 365 30.87 -3.33 -9.59
N TYR A 366 31.83 -3.46 -8.68
CA TYR A 366 32.55 -2.36 -8.06
C TYR A 366 33.96 -2.82 -7.64
N LYS A 367 34.87 -1.86 -7.53
CA LYS A 367 36.25 -2.02 -7.07
C LYS A 367 36.58 -0.97 -6.01
N LEU A 368 37.27 -1.36 -4.94
CA LEU A 368 37.72 -0.43 -3.92
C LEU A 368 39.05 0.20 -4.35
N VAL A 369 39.02 1.49 -4.71
CA VAL A 369 40.18 2.24 -5.20
C VAL A 369 41.00 2.81 -4.04
N ASP A 370 40.31 3.32 -3.02
CA ASP A 370 40.92 3.95 -1.87
C ASP A 370 40.13 3.72 -0.59
N LEU A 371 40.85 3.66 0.52
CA LEU A 371 40.33 3.54 1.87
C LEU A 371 41.19 4.40 2.80
N SER A 372 40.56 5.39 3.45
CA SER A 372 41.14 6.16 4.53
C SER A 372 40.43 5.83 5.84
N ILE A 373 41.22 5.64 6.90
CA ILE A 373 40.73 5.29 8.22
C ILE A 373 41.22 6.34 9.22
N ASN A 374 40.26 6.93 9.94
CA ASN A 374 40.50 7.86 11.02
C ASN A 374 40.04 7.21 12.32
N VAL A 375 40.94 7.09 13.28
CA VAL A 375 40.65 6.49 14.58
C VAL A 375 40.95 7.49 15.68
N GLY A 376 39.91 7.84 16.44
CA GLY A 376 40.04 8.50 17.73
C GLY A 376 40.10 7.45 18.83
N VAL A 377 41.08 7.56 19.73
CA VAL A 377 41.20 6.68 20.90
C VAL A 377 41.36 7.49 22.18
N GLU A 378 40.65 7.08 23.22
CA GLU A 378 40.76 7.72 24.54
C GLU A 378 41.91 7.09 25.34
N PRO A 379 42.86 7.90 25.84
CA PRO A 379 43.97 7.42 26.64
C PRO A 379 43.48 6.82 27.98
N PRO A 380 44.02 5.67 28.43
CA PRO A 380 43.53 4.94 29.62
C PRO A 380 43.51 5.76 30.92
N THR A 381 44.32 6.81 31.02
CA THR A 381 44.51 7.65 32.22
C THR A 381 44.28 9.15 31.96
N GLY A 382 43.65 9.53 30.85
CA GLY A 382 43.49 10.95 30.48
C GLY A 382 44.80 11.67 30.11
N GLY A 383 45.92 10.93 29.99
CA GLY A 383 47.24 11.42 29.59
C GLY A 383 47.52 11.24 28.09
N GLN A 384 48.80 11.21 27.69
CA GLN A 384 49.17 10.86 26.31
C GLN A 384 49.11 9.34 26.09
N LEU A 385 48.70 8.92 24.89
CA LEU A 385 48.71 7.50 24.53
C LEU A 385 50.16 7.06 24.24
N ASP A 386 50.54 5.89 24.75
CA ASP A 386 51.88 5.35 24.57
C ASP A 386 52.19 5.06 23.09
N GLN A 387 53.41 5.37 22.66
CA GLN A 387 53.86 5.23 21.28
C GLN A 387 53.76 3.78 20.80
N GLN A 388 54.05 2.81 21.68
CA GLN A 388 53.95 1.38 21.36
C GLN A 388 52.51 0.93 21.10
N THR A 389 51.54 1.49 21.83
CA THR A 389 50.11 1.23 21.59
C THR A 389 49.67 1.85 20.27
N MET A 390 50.17 3.05 19.95
CA MET A 390 49.91 3.69 18.66
C MET A 390 50.46 2.92 17.47
N ASP A 391 51.68 2.40 17.59
CA ASP A 391 52.28 1.60 16.54
C ASP A 391 51.57 0.25 16.36
N SER A 392 51.08 -0.35 17.45
CA SER A 392 50.29 -1.58 17.41
C SER A 392 48.93 -1.37 16.73
N ILE A 393 48.24 -0.28 17.04
CA ILE A 393 46.98 0.08 16.35
C ILE A 393 47.26 0.35 14.88
N ARG A 394 48.33 1.09 14.56
CA ARG A 394 48.72 1.37 13.17
C ARG A 394 49.03 0.08 12.40
N GLN A 395 49.73 -0.88 13.01
CA GLN A 395 50.00 -2.19 12.42
C GLN A 395 48.72 -2.94 12.02
N VAL A 396 47.72 -2.95 12.89
CA VAL A 396 46.43 -3.59 12.61
C VAL A 396 45.71 -2.89 11.47
N LEU A 397 45.64 -1.55 11.52
CA LEU A 397 44.99 -0.76 10.48
C LEU A 397 45.68 -0.93 9.12
N ARG A 398 47.01 -1.03 9.09
CA ARG A 398 47.77 -1.36 7.85
C ARG A 398 47.31 -2.69 7.25
N ASN A 399 47.09 -3.71 8.08
CA ASN A 399 46.61 -5.00 7.58
C ASN A 399 45.20 -4.91 7.01
N VAL A 400 44.30 -4.16 7.65
CA VAL A 400 42.94 -3.92 7.15
C VAL A 400 42.97 -3.19 5.80
N VAL A 401 43.76 -2.12 5.69
CA VAL A 401 43.93 -1.36 4.44
C VAL A 401 44.54 -2.24 3.35
N LYS A 402 45.58 -3.02 3.68
CA LYS A 402 46.26 -3.92 2.75
C LYS A 402 45.31 -4.99 2.19
N VAL A 403 44.49 -5.62 3.03
CA VAL A 403 43.54 -6.66 2.59
C VAL A 403 42.39 -6.03 1.80
N SER A 404 41.93 -4.84 2.18
CA SER A 404 40.81 -4.17 1.50
C SER A 404 41.21 -3.64 0.12
N LEU A 405 42.46 -3.20 -0.06
CA LEU A 405 42.99 -2.64 -1.30
C LEU A 405 43.82 -3.62 -2.13
N SER A 406 44.02 -4.87 -1.67
CA SER A 406 44.78 -5.86 -2.42
C SER A 406 43.99 -6.34 -3.63
N GLU A 407 44.01 -5.56 -4.70
CA GLU A 407 43.77 -6.07 -6.04
C GLU A 407 45.04 -6.73 -6.59
N LYS A 408 44.88 -7.70 -7.50
CA LYS A 408 45.97 -8.43 -8.15
C LYS A 408 46.99 -7.43 -8.73
N GLY A 409 48.12 -7.23 -8.04
CA GLY A 409 49.30 -6.55 -8.58
C GLY A 409 49.69 -5.22 -7.95
N VAL A 410 48.92 -4.63 -7.02
CA VAL A 410 49.34 -3.39 -6.33
C VAL A 410 49.95 -3.72 -4.97
N SER A 411 51.29 -3.72 -4.90
CA SER A 411 52.01 -3.77 -3.62
C SER A 411 52.16 -2.35 -3.09
N LEU A 412 51.26 -1.93 -2.20
CA LEU A 412 51.37 -0.65 -1.51
C LEU A 412 52.61 -0.66 -0.60
N THR A 413 53.40 0.40 -0.67
CA THR A 413 54.53 0.62 0.25
C THR A 413 54.03 0.95 1.65
N GLN A 414 54.88 0.75 2.66
CA GLN A 414 54.50 1.00 4.06
C GLN A 414 54.12 2.48 4.29
N ASP A 415 54.80 3.41 3.63
CA ASP A 415 54.54 4.84 3.74
C ASP A 415 53.19 5.23 3.13
N GLU A 416 52.78 4.60 2.03
CA GLU A 416 51.47 4.82 1.40
C GLU A 416 50.31 4.30 2.25
N LEU A 417 50.54 3.23 3.03
CA LEU A 417 49.55 2.72 3.99
C LEU A 417 49.41 3.68 5.19
N ASP A 418 50.52 4.26 5.65
CA ASP A 418 50.52 5.18 6.79
C ASP A 418 49.83 6.50 6.48
N GLN A 419 49.95 7.02 5.25
CA GLN A 419 49.23 8.23 4.84
C GLN A 419 47.70 8.09 4.86
N ARG A 420 47.19 6.86 4.78
CA ARG A 420 45.75 6.56 4.79
C ARG A 420 45.20 6.35 6.20
N ILE A 421 46.06 6.28 7.21
CA ILE A 421 45.73 5.99 8.60
C ILE A 421 46.03 7.21 9.46
N SER A 422 44.99 7.84 10.00
CA SER A 422 45.13 8.88 11.00
C SER A 422 44.68 8.37 12.35
N ILE A 423 45.54 8.50 13.35
CA ILE A 423 45.20 8.13 14.72
C ILE A 423 45.43 9.34 15.62
N PHE A 424 44.38 9.80 16.31
CA PHE A 424 44.45 10.95 17.19
C PHE A 424 43.96 10.60 18.60
N PRO A 425 44.75 10.88 19.65
CA PRO A 425 44.30 10.68 21.02
C PRO A 425 43.37 11.83 21.44
N ARG A 426 42.18 11.51 21.96
CA ARG A 426 41.25 12.51 22.50
C ARG A 426 40.38 11.91 23.60
N THR A 427 40.12 12.65 24.66
CA THR A 427 39.11 12.30 25.66
C THR A 427 37.72 12.53 25.08
N PHE A 428 36.84 11.53 25.19
CA PHE A 428 35.48 11.63 24.68
C PHE A 428 34.57 12.09 25.82
N SER A 429 33.78 13.14 25.58
CA SER A 429 32.76 13.56 26.55
C SER A 429 31.68 12.48 26.62
N GLY A 430 31.69 11.69 27.70
CA GLY A 430 30.71 10.63 27.94
C GLY A 430 29.27 11.17 28.01
N LYS A 431 28.37 10.44 27.34
CA LYS A 431 26.90 10.43 27.37
C LYS A 431 26.21 11.59 28.11
N VAL A 432 25.42 12.38 27.38
CA VAL A 432 24.30 13.14 27.94
C VAL A 432 23.38 12.12 28.63
N VAL A 433 23.48 12.03 29.95
CA VAL A 433 22.51 11.30 30.76
C VAL A 433 21.25 12.15 30.70
N VAL A 434 20.32 11.77 29.82
CA VAL A 434 18.95 12.27 29.91
C VAL A 434 18.38 11.64 31.16
N GLU A 435 18.42 12.39 32.25
CA GLU A 435 17.81 12.05 33.52
C GLU A 435 16.31 11.97 33.29
N GLN A 436 15.82 10.75 33.06
CA GLN A 436 14.40 10.50 32.82
C GLN A 436 13.68 10.66 34.17
N GLN A 437 13.17 11.87 34.42
CA GLN A 437 12.33 12.19 35.57
C GLN A 437 10.98 11.47 35.44
N THR A 438 10.94 10.18 35.75
CA THR A 438 9.69 9.46 36.00
C THR A 438 9.36 9.54 37.48
N GLY A 439 8.64 10.59 37.84
CA GLY A 439 8.04 10.75 39.17
C GLY A 439 6.85 11.69 39.09
N LEU A 440 5.65 11.16 38.84
CA LEU A 440 4.41 11.94 38.96
C LEU A 440 4.28 12.39 40.42
N SER A 441 4.12 13.71 40.63
CA SER A 441 4.03 14.32 41.95
C SER A 441 2.84 13.77 42.76
N PRO A 442 2.98 13.54 44.08
CA PRO A 442 1.92 12.98 44.93
C PRO A 442 0.58 13.74 44.91
N SER A 443 0.58 15.03 44.55
CA SER A 443 -0.62 15.85 44.39
C SER A 443 -1.49 15.45 43.18
N LEU A 444 -0.90 14.92 42.10
CA LEU A 444 -1.63 14.51 40.89
C LEU A 444 -2.40 13.19 41.13
N LEU A 445 -1.83 12.28 41.91
CA LEU A 445 -2.49 11.02 42.31
C LEU A 445 -3.67 11.27 43.26
N ILE A 446 -3.56 12.26 44.16
CA ILE A 446 -4.66 12.66 45.04
C ILE A 446 -5.79 13.31 44.23
N GLY A 447 -5.47 14.17 43.25
CA GLY A 447 -6.45 14.78 42.35
C GLY A 447 -7.20 13.74 41.50
N ALA A 448 -6.49 12.74 40.97
CA ALA A 448 -7.10 11.64 40.21
C ALA A 448 -7.99 10.75 41.09
N GLY A 449 -7.61 10.52 42.35
CA GLY A 449 -8.43 9.75 43.31
C GLY A 449 -9.76 10.41 43.66
N VAL A 450 -9.78 11.75 43.82
CA VAL A 450 -11.02 12.50 44.09
C VAL A 450 -11.95 12.47 42.89
N LEU A 451 -11.43 12.61 41.67
CA LEU A 451 -12.23 12.51 40.44
C LEU A 451 -12.81 11.11 40.23
N ALA A 452 -12.06 10.06 40.56
CA ALA A 452 -12.54 8.69 40.50
C ALA A 452 -13.68 8.42 41.51
N LEU A 453 -13.59 8.96 42.73
CA LEU A 453 -14.66 8.85 43.73
C LEU A 453 -15.93 9.62 43.33
N LEU A 454 -15.78 10.81 42.73
CA LEU A 454 -16.92 11.57 42.19
C LEU A 454 -17.59 10.85 41.03
N ALA A 455 -16.82 10.23 40.14
CA ALA A 455 -17.35 9.42 39.04
C ALA A 455 -18.11 8.18 39.57
N LEU A 456 -17.58 7.49 40.59
CA LEU A 456 -18.26 6.36 41.23
C LEU A 456 -19.54 6.79 41.96
N GLY A 457 -19.55 7.96 42.59
CA GLY A 457 -20.75 8.55 43.19
C GLY A 457 -21.83 8.88 42.14
N ALA A 458 -21.44 9.41 40.98
CA ALA A 458 -22.35 9.70 39.87
C ALA A 458 -22.93 8.41 39.26
N VAL A 459 -22.12 7.36 39.11
CA VAL A 459 -22.59 6.04 38.65
C VAL A 459 -23.53 5.41 39.67
N GLY A 460 -23.22 5.50 40.97
CA GLY A 460 -24.10 5.05 42.05
C GLY A 460 -25.45 5.77 42.06
N PHE A 461 -25.45 7.08 41.84
CA PHE A 461 -26.68 7.88 41.71
C PHE A 461 -27.49 7.51 40.45
N MET A 462 -26.82 7.23 39.33
CA MET A 462 -27.46 6.78 38.09
C MET A 462 -28.08 5.39 38.24
N VAL A 463 -27.40 4.46 38.92
CA VAL A 463 -27.92 3.12 39.23
C VAL A 463 -29.06 3.18 40.24
N PHE A 464 -29.00 4.06 41.24
CA PHE A 464 -30.10 4.29 42.17
C PHE A 464 -31.34 4.84 41.47
N ARG A 465 -31.16 5.78 40.52
CA ARG A 465 -32.24 6.29 39.67
C ARG A 465 -32.82 5.20 38.75
N ARG A 466 -31.97 4.36 38.14
CA ARG A 466 -32.44 3.21 37.33
C ARG A 466 -33.18 2.18 38.18
N ARG A 467 -32.73 1.93 39.42
CA ARG A 467 -33.43 1.03 40.35
C ARG A 467 -34.78 1.58 40.80
N LYS A 468 -34.89 2.90 41.02
CA LYS A 468 -36.19 3.54 41.29
C LYS A 468 -37.13 3.49 40.08
N GLN A 469 -36.60 3.64 38.86
CA GLN A 469 -37.40 3.43 37.64
C GLN A 469 -37.78 1.96 37.42
N ALA A 470 -36.91 1.01 37.78
CA ALA A 470 -37.23 -0.42 37.72
C ALA A 470 -38.26 -0.85 38.78
N GLN A 471 -38.24 -0.23 39.97
CA GLN A 471 -39.28 -0.43 40.99
C GLN A 471 -40.62 0.22 40.57
N GLN A 472 -40.59 1.35 39.85
CA GLN A 472 -41.79 1.93 39.25
C GLN A 472 -42.35 1.07 38.12
N LEU A 473 -41.50 0.47 37.27
CA LEU A 473 -41.92 -0.49 36.26
C LEU A 473 -42.46 -1.80 36.85
N GLN A 474 -42.01 -2.21 38.05
CA GLN A 474 -42.47 -3.45 38.68
C GLN A 474 -43.73 -3.26 39.55
N GLU A 475 -43.94 -2.07 40.11
CA GLU A 475 -45.25 -1.68 40.67
C GLU A 475 -46.29 -1.38 39.57
N GLU A 476 -45.89 -0.82 38.43
CA GLU A 476 -46.77 -0.58 37.27
C GLU A 476 -47.17 -1.89 36.54
N PHE A 477 -46.43 -2.99 36.75
CA PHE A 477 -46.82 -4.33 36.28
C PHE A 477 -47.69 -5.12 37.28
N THR A 478 -47.91 -4.62 38.50
CA THR A 478 -48.74 -5.31 39.52
C THR A 478 -50.16 -4.72 39.63
N ASP A 479 -50.40 -3.53 39.06
CA ASP A 479 -51.69 -2.82 39.13
C ASP A 479 -52.35 -2.66 37.74
N ILE A 480 -52.36 -3.75 36.96
CA ILE A 480 -53.24 -3.86 35.80
C ILE A 480 -54.64 -4.21 36.34
N PRO A 481 -55.67 -3.34 36.21
CA PRO A 481 -57.04 -3.76 36.44
C PRO A 481 -57.38 -4.84 35.41
N GLU A 482 -58.07 -5.91 35.83
CA GLU A 482 -58.68 -6.86 34.91
C GLU A 482 -59.34 -6.09 33.75
N PRO A 483 -59.16 -6.51 32.48
CA PRO A 483 -59.74 -5.80 31.37
C PRO A 483 -61.26 -5.81 31.49
N GLN A 484 -61.82 -4.64 31.74
CA GLN A 484 -63.22 -4.38 31.43
C GLN A 484 -63.36 -4.42 29.91
N ILE A 485 -64.26 -5.29 29.44
CA ILE A 485 -64.69 -5.37 28.06
C ILE A 485 -65.26 -4.00 27.68
N PHE A 486 -64.51 -3.24 26.88
CA PHE A 486 -65.11 -2.18 26.08
C PHE A 486 -65.78 -2.86 24.90
N GLU A 487 -67.11 -2.90 24.94
CA GLU A 487 -67.95 -3.11 23.77
C GLU A 487 -67.56 -2.07 22.71
N VAL A 488 -66.87 -2.55 21.68
CA VAL A 488 -66.82 -1.89 20.39
C VAL A 488 -68.27 -1.82 19.90
N PRO A 489 -68.78 -0.68 19.39
CA PRO A 489 -70.05 -0.72 18.67
C PRO A 489 -69.92 -1.73 17.54
N ASP A 490 -70.73 -2.78 17.56
CA ASP A 490 -70.77 -3.78 16.51
C ASP A 490 -70.91 -3.05 15.17
N LEU A 491 -69.87 -3.14 14.35
CA LEU A 491 -70.06 -3.07 12.91
C LEU A 491 -70.93 -4.28 12.57
N GLN A 492 -72.24 -4.05 12.45
CA GLN A 492 -73.15 -4.98 11.80
C GLN A 492 -72.62 -5.22 10.38
N TYR A 493 -71.81 -6.26 10.22
CA TYR A 493 -71.68 -6.92 8.94
C TYR A 493 -73.00 -7.62 8.70
N ASP A 494 -73.78 -7.10 7.75
CA ASP A 494 -74.98 -7.77 7.27
C ASP A 494 -74.55 -9.12 6.70
N GLU A 495 -74.86 -10.19 7.45
CA GLU A 495 -74.46 -11.57 7.20
C GLU A 495 -75.12 -12.15 5.93
N ASN A 496 -75.88 -11.34 5.20
CA ASN A 496 -76.62 -11.68 3.98
C ASN A 496 -76.09 -11.01 2.70
N SER A 497 -74.88 -10.48 2.68
CA SER A 497 -74.30 -10.00 1.41
C SER A 497 -73.93 -11.17 0.50
N ASP A 498 -74.38 -11.08 -0.76
CA ASP A 498 -74.21 -12.12 -1.79
C ASP A 498 -72.73 -12.55 -1.97
N GLU A 499 -71.78 -11.64 -1.72
CA GLU A 499 -70.33 -11.90 -1.78
C GLU A 499 -69.86 -12.98 -0.80
N VAL A 500 -70.41 -13.01 0.42
CA VAL A 500 -70.00 -13.98 1.45
C VAL A 500 -70.54 -15.37 1.15
N VAL A 501 -71.73 -15.44 0.54
CA VAL A 501 -72.35 -16.70 0.08
C VAL A 501 -71.57 -17.26 -1.11
N VAL A 502 -71.23 -16.43 -2.09
CA VAL A 502 -70.43 -16.83 -3.26
C VAL A 502 -69.06 -17.34 -2.83
N ARG A 503 -68.39 -16.66 -1.90
CA ARG A 503 -67.09 -17.11 -1.38
C ARG A 503 -67.16 -18.47 -0.70
N LYS A 504 -68.17 -18.71 0.15
CA LYS A 504 -68.37 -20.02 0.79
C LYS A 504 -68.73 -21.11 -0.21
N GLN A 505 -69.50 -20.78 -1.24
CA GLN A 505 -69.83 -21.72 -2.32
C GLN A 505 -68.60 -22.09 -3.15
N LEU A 506 -67.76 -21.12 -3.51
CA LEU A 506 -66.50 -21.35 -4.22
C LEU A 506 -65.51 -22.18 -3.38
N GLU A 507 -65.40 -21.90 -2.08
CA GLU A 507 -64.56 -22.68 -1.16
C GLU A 507 -65.06 -24.13 -1.03
N LYS A 508 -66.38 -24.33 -0.97
CA LYS A 508 -66.99 -25.66 -0.91
C LYS A 508 -66.82 -26.42 -2.23
N LEU A 509 -66.91 -25.74 -3.37
CA LEU A 509 -66.73 -26.32 -4.71
C LEU A 509 -65.27 -26.75 -4.90
N ALA A 510 -64.31 -25.90 -4.51
CA ALA A 510 -62.89 -26.20 -4.53
C ALA A 510 -62.52 -27.42 -3.68
N ARG A 511 -63.15 -27.60 -2.51
CA ARG A 511 -62.90 -28.75 -1.63
C ARG A 511 -63.57 -30.05 -2.07
N SER A 512 -64.75 -29.98 -2.68
CA SER A 512 -65.57 -31.17 -2.96
C SER A 512 -65.49 -31.67 -4.40
N ARG A 513 -65.27 -30.76 -5.37
CA ARG A 513 -65.15 -31.07 -6.80
C ARG A 513 -64.08 -30.19 -7.45
N PRO A 514 -62.79 -30.50 -7.22
CA PRO A 514 -61.68 -29.68 -7.70
C PRO A 514 -61.65 -29.57 -9.23
N ASP A 515 -62.05 -30.61 -9.96
CA ASP A 515 -62.03 -30.61 -11.43
C ASP A 515 -63.04 -29.60 -12.03
N GLU A 516 -64.23 -29.45 -11.44
CA GLU A 516 -65.24 -28.47 -11.86
C GLU A 516 -64.81 -27.03 -11.49
N PHE A 517 -64.14 -26.84 -10.35
CA PHE A 517 -63.61 -25.55 -9.93
C PHE A 517 -62.50 -25.05 -10.86
N VAL A 518 -61.63 -25.94 -11.35
CA VAL A 518 -60.58 -25.60 -12.33
C VAL A 518 -61.17 -25.18 -13.68
N VAL A 519 -62.26 -25.81 -14.14
CA VAL A 519 -62.96 -25.41 -15.37
C VAL A 519 -63.57 -24.00 -15.21
N LEU A 520 -64.12 -23.69 -14.04
CA LEU A 520 -64.72 -22.39 -13.74
C LEU A 520 -63.66 -21.27 -13.69
N LEU A 521 -62.51 -21.53 -13.06
CA LEU A 521 -61.34 -20.64 -13.09
C LEU A 521 -60.81 -20.44 -14.51
N ARG A 522 -60.77 -21.51 -15.33
CA ARG A 522 -60.29 -21.44 -16.71
C ARG A 522 -61.20 -20.66 -17.64
N THR A 523 -62.51 -20.64 -17.35
CA THR A 523 -63.49 -19.85 -18.10
C THR A 523 -63.39 -18.37 -17.74
N TRP A 524 -63.23 -18.06 -16.45
CA TRP A 524 -62.99 -16.69 -15.98
C TRP A 524 -61.68 -16.10 -16.50
N LEU A 525 -60.62 -16.90 -16.56
CA LEU A 525 -59.31 -16.47 -17.09
C LEU A 525 -59.26 -16.35 -18.62
N ALA A 526 -60.32 -16.74 -19.32
CA ALA A 526 -60.43 -16.63 -20.77
C ALA A 526 -61.39 -15.49 -21.21
N GLU A 527 -62.06 -14.84 -20.25
CA GLU A 527 -63.01 -13.75 -20.47
C GLU A 527 -62.41 -12.36 -20.14
N ASP A 528 -61.18 -12.33 -19.61
CA ASP A 528 -60.24 -11.19 -19.52
C ASP A 528 -59.03 -11.43 -20.44
#